data_AF-A0AAD1S3W5-F1
#
_entry.id   AF-A0AAD1S3W5-F1
#
_cell.length_a   1.000
_cell.length_b   1.000
_cell.length_c   1.000
_cell.angle_alpha   90.00
_cell.angle_beta   90.00
_cell.angle_gamma   90.00
#
_symmetry.space_group_name_H-M   'P 1'
#
loop_
_entity.id
_entity.type
_entity.pdbx_description
1 polymer ?
#
loop_
_entity_poly.entity_id
_entity_poly.type
_entity_poly.pdbx_seq_one_letter_code
_entity_poly.pdbx_strand_id
1 'polypeptide(L)'
;MGEERRASKQYGSLESTKWQHPETATGEDVISMADSTTTVDDIEGELFKIERIREILVRRESELRYMMDDFQLCQEITRLKKDLQQLVSKPEKEKSSEDRHREDEILQQIHKLVESRNYLVDDAEFERLR
;
A
#
# COMPACT_ATOMS: atom_id res chain seq x y z
N MET A 1 -7.70 -1.60 35.51
CA MET A 1 -7.84 -2.26 34.19
C MET A 1 -7.45 -1.22 33.15
N GLY A 2 -6.19 -1.20 32.73
CA GLY A 2 -5.72 -0.33 31.66
C GLY A 2 -5.85 -1.09 30.35
N GLU A 3 -6.70 -0.62 29.44
CA GLU A 3 -6.73 -1.14 28.09
C GLU A 3 -5.43 -0.72 27.38
N GLU A 4 -4.54 -1.69 27.16
CA GLU A 4 -3.47 -1.58 26.17
C GLU A 4 -4.12 -1.20 24.83
N ARG A 5 -3.91 0.04 24.40
CA ARG A 5 -4.24 0.49 23.04
C ARG A 5 -3.40 -0.33 22.07
N ARG A 6 -3.95 -1.46 21.63
CA ARG A 6 -3.37 -2.27 20.56
C ARG A 6 -3.26 -1.38 19.32
N ALA A 7 -2.04 -1.23 18.80
CA ALA A 7 -1.81 -0.59 17.52
C ALA A 7 -2.72 -1.25 16.47
N SER A 8 -3.44 -0.44 15.72
CA SER A 8 -4.41 -0.94 14.75
C SER A 8 -3.63 -1.70 13.68
N LYS A 9 -3.90 -3.00 13.54
CA LYS A 9 -3.40 -3.84 12.43
C LYS A 9 -4.07 -3.50 11.09
N GLN A 10 -4.69 -2.32 11.03
CA GLN A 10 -5.32 -1.82 9.83
C GLN A 10 -4.23 -1.41 8.86
N TYR A 11 -4.43 -1.85 7.63
CA TYR A 11 -3.65 -1.41 6.50
C TYR A 11 -3.63 0.13 6.46
N GLY A 12 -2.45 0.74 6.68
CA GLY A 12 -2.29 2.20 6.71
C GLY A 12 -1.75 2.77 8.03
N SER A 13 -1.69 1.99 9.11
CA SER A 13 -1.35 2.55 10.42
C SER A 13 0.12 2.99 10.52
N LEU A 14 0.32 4.26 10.87
CA LEU A 14 1.63 4.89 11.16
C LEU A 14 2.00 4.82 12.65
N GLU A 15 1.18 4.17 13.47
CA GLU A 15 1.32 4.15 14.93
C GLU A 15 2.62 3.45 15.35
N SER A 16 3.05 2.43 14.60
CA SER A 16 4.28 1.68 14.84
C SER A 16 5.57 2.44 14.50
N THR A 17 5.48 3.57 13.77
CA THR A 17 6.64 4.39 13.37
C THR A 17 6.74 5.70 14.16
N LYS A 18 5.90 5.88 15.18
CA LYS A 18 5.94 7.10 16.00
C LYS A 18 7.21 7.13 16.83
N TRP A 19 8.17 7.94 16.41
CA TRP A 19 9.35 8.28 17.18
C TRP A 19 8.94 9.03 18.45
N GLN A 20 9.25 8.45 19.62
CA GLN A 20 9.16 9.17 20.88
C GLN A 20 10.43 10.01 21.01
N HIS A 21 10.29 11.32 20.87
CA HIS A 21 11.36 12.25 21.19
C HIS A 21 11.67 12.12 22.69
N PRO A 22 12.93 12.07 23.13
CA PRO A 22 13.23 12.28 24.53
C PRO A 22 12.69 13.67 24.88
N GLU A 23 11.80 13.73 25.87
CA GLU A 23 11.24 14.99 26.37
C GLU A 23 12.41 15.88 26.79
N THR A 24 12.66 16.95 26.03
CA THR A 24 13.69 17.93 26.39
C THR A 24 13.19 18.68 27.61
N ALA A 25 13.81 18.36 28.75
CA ALA A 25 13.68 19.11 29.97
C ALA A 25 13.97 20.60 29.72
N THR A 26 13.13 21.42 30.31
CA THR A 26 13.16 22.88 30.31
C THR A 26 14.51 23.47 30.72
N GLY A 27 14.99 24.47 29.97
CA GLY A 27 15.88 25.51 30.47
C GLY A 27 17.26 25.59 29.81
N GLU A 28 17.49 26.71 29.11
CA GLU A 28 18.77 27.30 28.72
C GLU A 28 19.56 26.67 27.55
N ASP A 29 19.55 27.43 26.45
CA ASP A 29 20.30 27.27 25.21
C ASP A 29 21.80 27.51 25.43
N VAL A 30 22.47 26.51 26.03
CA VAL A 30 23.93 26.36 25.95
C VAL A 30 24.20 24.97 25.40
N ILE A 31 24.47 24.89 24.10
CA ILE A 31 24.98 23.66 23.48
C ILE A 31 26.42 23.47 23.95
N SER A 32 26.58 22.82 25.10
CA SER A 32 27.86 22.33 25.60
C SER A 32 28.35 21.21 24.67
N MET A 33 29.34 21.50 23.83
CA MET A 33 30.01 20.51 22.97
C MET A 33 31.08 19.69 23.74
N ALA A 34 31.08 19.75 25.07
CA ALA A 34 32.18 19.25 25.90
C ALA A 34 31.95 17.86 26.51
N ASP A 35 30.78 17.24 26.37
CA ASP A 35 30.52 15.87 26.85
C ASP A 35 29.70 15.07 25.84
N SER A 36 30.29 14.74 24.69
CA SER A 36 29.76 13.64 23.88
C SER A 36 30.13 12.32 24.57
N THR A 37 29.40 11.94 25.61
CA THR A 37 29.49 10.63 26.28
C THR A 37 28.91 9.49 25.44
N THR A 38 28.59 9.73 24.17
CA THR A 38 28.05 8.71 23.26
C THR A 38 29.09 7.63 23.05
N THR A 39 28.81 6.45 23.60
CA THR A 39 29.64 5.27 23.48
C THR A 39 29.44 4.61 22.11
N VAL A 40 30.34 3.70 21.75
CA VAL A 40 30.16 2.87 20.54
C VAL A 40 28.86 2.06 20.64
N ASP A 41 28.55 1.55 21.84
CA ASP A 41 27.32 0.79 22.10
C ASP A 41 26.06 1.64 21.86
N ASP A 42 26.09 2.94 22.21
CA ASP A 42 24.97 3.85 21.93
C ASP A 42 24.75 4.04 20.42
N ILE A 43 25.83 4.17 19.65
CA ILE A 43 25.78 4.30 18.18
C ILE A 43 25.25 3.01 17.56
N GLU A 44 25.73 1.85 17.99
CA GLU A 44 25.25 0.55 17.53
C GLU A 44 23.76 0.34 17.86
N GLY A 45 23.33 0.77 19.05
CA GLY A 45 21.92 0.75 19.45
C GLY A 45 21.03 1.59 18.54
N GLU A 46 21.45 2.80 18.17
CA GLU A 46 20.73 3.65 17.23
C GLU A 46 20.73 3.09 15.80
N LEU A 47 21.83 2.50 15.35
CA LEU A 47 21.91 1.84 14.04
C LEU A 47 20.91 0.68 13.93
N PHE A 48 20.77 -0.13 14.99
CA PHE A 48 19.78 -1.20 15.04
C PHE A 48 18.34 -0.66 14.96
N LYS A 49 18.04 0.47 15.63
CA LYS A 49 16.74 1.13 15.52
C LYS A 49 16.47 1.61 14.09
N ILE A 50 17.46 2.23 13.44
CA ILE A 50 17.36 2.69 12.05
C ILE A 50 17.10 1.51 11.12
N GLU A 51 17.85 0.41 11.27
CA GLU A 51 17.67 -0.79 10.45
C GLU A 51 16.28 -1.40 10.61
N ARG A 52 15.79 -1.51 11.85
CA ARG A 52 14.42 -1.98 12.11
C ARG A 52 13.37 -1.10 11.42
N ILE A 53 13.54 0.22 11.48
CA ILE A 53 12.59 1.16 10.87
C ILE A 53 12.64 1.06 9.34
N ARG A 54 13.83 0.93 8.76
CA ARG A 54 14.01 0.69 7.32
C ARG A 54 13.25 -0.55 6.86
N GLU A 55 13.36 -1.67 7.58
CA GLU A 55 12.64 -2.90 7.25
C GLU A 55 11.11 -2.74 7.29
N ILE A 56 10.60 -2.00 8.27
CA ILE A 56 9.16 -1.69 8.37
C ILE A 56 8.73 -0.83 7.19
N LEU A 57 9.50 0.21 6.85
CA LEU A 57 9.19 1.10 5.74
C LEU A 57 9.22 0.38 4.39
N VAL A 58 10.19 -0.52 4.16
CA VAL A 58 10.27 -1.30 2.92
C VAL A 58 9.04 -2.21 2.75
N ARG A 59 8.60 -2.89 3.82
CA ARG A 59 7.35 -3.68 3.78
C ARG A 59 6.14 -2.80 3.48
N ARG A 60 6.05 -1.63 4.12
CA ARG A 60 4.98 -0.66 3.92
C ARG A 60 4.95 -0.12 2.47
N GLU A 61 6.11 0.12 1.88
CA GLU A 61 6.24 0.56 0.50
C GLU A 61 5.72 -0.53 -0.45
N SER A 62 6.13 -1.78 -0.25
CA SER A 62 5.64 -2.92 -1.04
C SER A 62 4.12 -3.06 -0.96
N GLU A 63 3.56 -2.98 0.25
CA GLU A 63 2.11 -2.92 0.47
C GLU A 63 1.47 -1.81 -0.40
N LEU A 64 1.96 -0.57 -0.27
CA LEU A 64 1.45 0.58 -1.01
C LEU A 64 1.52 0.38 -2.53
N ARG A 65 2.56 -0.29 -3.02
CA ARG A 65 2.71 -0.65 -4.43
C ARG A 65 1.61 -1.60 -4.89
N TYR A 66 1.35 -2.69 -4.16
CA TYR A 66 0.25 -3.61 -4.46
C TYR A 66 -1.11 -2.90 -4.51
N MET A 67 -1.37 -1.97 -3.59
CA MET A 67 -2.60 -1.17 -3.65
C MET A 67 -2.68 -0.25 -4.86
N MET A 68 -1.58 0.40 -5.23
CA MET A 68 -1.55 1.28 -6.40
C MET A 68 -1.86 0.48 -7.66
N ASP A 69 -1.26 -0.69 -7.79
CA ASP A 69 -1.46 -1.59 -8.93
C ASP A 69 -2.92 -2.12 -8.96
N ASP A 70 -3.48 -2.54 -7.81
CA ASP A 70 -4.90 -2.93 -7.69
C ASP A 70 -5.84 -1.78 -8.07
N PHE A 71 -5.52 -0.56 -7.64
CA PHE A 71 -6.29 0.63 -7.98
C PHE A 71 -6.29 0.91 -9.48
N GLN A 72 -5.13 0.81 -10.15
CA GLN A 72 -5.03 1.00 -11.60
C GLN A 72 -5.82 -0.07 -12.37
N LEU A 73 -5.74 -1.34 -11.95
CA LEU A 73 -6.55 -2.42 -12.51
C LEU A 73 -8.05 -2.14 -12.34
N CYS A 74 -8.47 -1.67 -11.16
CA CYS A 74 -9.86 -1.31 -10.91
C CYS A 74 -10.34 -0.13 -11.77
N GLN A 75 -9.50 0.89 -11.98
CA GLN A 75 -9.83 2.01 -12.87
C GLN A 75 -10.05 1.54 -14.31
N GLU A 76 -9.16 0.68 -14.82
CA GLU A 76 -9.27 0.14 -16.17
C GLU A 76 -10.51 -0.75 -16.34
N ILE A 77 -10.78 -1.64 -15.38
CA ILE A 77 -12.00 -2.46 -15.36
C ILE A 77 -13.24 -1.55 -15.35
N THR A 78 -13.23 -0.47 -14.57
CA THR A 78 -14.36 0.47 -14.49
C THR A 78 -14.59 1.17 -15.83
N ARG A 79 -13.53 1.59 -16.51
CA ARG A 79 -13.60 2.18 -17.86
C ARG A 79 -14.21 1.18 -18.85
N LEU A 80 -13.66 -0.03 -18.92
CA LEU A 80 -14.15 -1.09 -19.83
C LEU A 80 -15.61 -1.47 -19.54
N LYS A 81 -16.00 -1.54 -18.26
CA LYS A 81 -17.41 -1.79 -17.88
C LYS A 81 -18.34 -0.70 -18.37
N LYS A 82 -17.91 0.57 -18.33
CA LYS A 82 -18.71 1.70 -18.85
C LYS A 82 -18.87 1.59 -20.36
N ASP A 83 -17.80 1.26 -21.08
CA ASP A 83 -17.85 1.07 -22.54
C ASP A 83 -18.75 -0.12 -22.91
N LEU A 84 -18.63 -1.25 -22.20
CA LEU A 84 -19.50 -2.41 -22.38
C LEU A 84 -20.98 -2.06 -22.12
N GLN A 85 -21.27 -1.28 -21.07
CA GLN A 85 -22.63 -0.87 -20.74
C GLN A 85 -23.27 -0.05 -21.87
N GLN A 86 -22.50 0.77 -22.60
CA GLN A 86 -23.00 1.51 -23.75
C GLN A 86 -23.43 0.58 -24.89
N LEU A 87 -22.67 -0.48 -25.16
CA LEU A 87 -22.99 -1.47 -26.20
C LEU A 87 -24.20 -2.33 -25.80
N VAL A 88 -24.19 -2.84 -24.56
CA VAL A 88 -25.25 -3.71 -24.04
C VAL A 88 -26.60 -2.97 -23.90
N SER A 89 -26.57 -1.64 -23.76
CA SER A 89 -27.80 -0.83 -23.73
C SER A 89 -28.53 -0.78 -25.08
N LYS A 90 -27.87 -1.14 -26.19
CA LYS A 90 -28.52 -1.25 -27.50
C LYS A 90 -29.36 -2.54 -27.56
N PRO A 91 -30.61 -2.48 -28.04
CA PRO A 91 -31.41 -3.69 -28.29
C PRO A 91 -30.70 -4.65 -29.24
N GLU A 92 -30.79 -5.95 -29.01
CA GLU A 92 -30.07 -6.97 -29.80
C GLU A 92 -30.36 -6.89 -31.31
N LYS A 93 -31.58 -6.49 -31.69
CA LYS A 93 -31.99 -6.32 -33.09
C LYS A 93 -31.30 -5.14 -33.79
N GLU A 94 -30.77 -4.20 -33.03
CA GLU A 94 -30.11 -2.97 -33.51
C GLU A 94 -28.58 -3.07 -33.43
N LYS A 95 -28.03 -4.15 -32.85
CA LYS A 95 -26.60 -4.38 -32.77
C LYS A 95 -26.04 -4.82 -34.12
N SER A 96 -25.00 -4.12 -34.57
CA SER A 96 -24.18 -4.57 -35.70
C SER A 96 -23.32 -5.78 -35.33
N SER A 97 -22.70 -6.40 -36.34
CA SER A 97 -21.71 -7.45 -36.09
C SER A 97 -20.46 -6.91 -35.38
N GLU A 98 -20.12 -5.65 -35.63
CA GLU A 98 -19.00 -4.97 -34.98
C GLU A 98 -19.30 -4.70 -33.50
N ASP A 99 -20.54 -4.28 -33.17
CA ASP A 99 -20.96 -4.10 -31.78
C ASP A 99 -20.80 -5.40 -30.98
N ARG A 100 -21.28 -6.53 -31.53
CA ARG A 100 -21.14 -7.85 -30.89
C ARG A 100 -19.68 -8.26 -30.72
N HIS A 101 -18.85 -8.08 -31.75
CA HIS A 101 -17.43 -8.39 -31.66
C HIS A 101 -16.74 -7.53 -30.60
N ARG A 102 -17.08 -6.25 -30.54
CA ARG A 102 -16.52 -5.32 -29.56
C ARG A 102 -16.96 -5.65 -28.13
N GLU A 103 -18.21 -6.08 -27.92
CA GLU A 103 -18.66 -6.61 -26.63
C GLU A 103 -17.80 -7.78 -26.17
N ASP A 104 -17.56 -8.76 -27.05
CA ASP A 104 -16.72 -9.93 -26.75
C ASP A 104 -15.27 -9.53 -26.43
N GLU A 105 -14.68 -8.60 -27.21
CA GLU A 105 -13.33 -8.09 -26.94
C GLU A 105 -13.22 -7.42 -25.57
N ILE A 106 -14.20 -6.58 -25.21
CA ILE A 106 -14.21 -5.88 -23.92
C ILE A 106 -14.36 -6.89 -22.78
N LEU A 107 -15.24 -7.87 -22.92
CA LEU A 107 -15.40 -8.95 -21.95
C LEU A 107 -14.10 -9.73 -21.74
N GLN A 108 -13.40 -10.08 -22.82
CA GLN A 108 -12.10 -10.76 -22.74
C GLN A 108 -11.04 -9.89 -22.03
N GLN A 109 -11.01 -8.59 -22.29
CA GLN A 109 -10.10 -7.67 -21.61
C GLN A 109 -10.40 -7.56 -20.11
N ILE A 110 -11.67 -7.43 -19.74
CA ILE A 110 -12.10 -7.41 -18.33
C ILE A 110 -11.69 -8.72 -17.65
N HIS A 111 -11.88 -9.87 -18.28
CA HIS A 111 -11.48 -11.16 -17.73
C HIS A 111 -9.98 -11.21 -17.40
N LYS A 112 -9.14 -10.81 -18.36
CA LYS A 112 -7.68 -10.75 -18.17
C LYS A 112 -7.28 -9.84 -17.01
N LEU A 113 -7.91 -8.68 -16.87
CA LEU A 113 -7.63 -7.77 -15.76
C LEU A 113 -8.06 -8.33 -14.40
N VAL A 114 -9.17 -9.06 -14.36
CA VAL A 114 -9.60 -9.77 -13.15
C VAL A 114 -8.62 -10.89 -12.80
N GLU A 115 -8.11 -11.64 -13.78
CA GLU A 115 -7.04 -12.62 -13.55
C GLU A 115 -5.76 -11.94 -13.02
N SER A 116 -5.34 -10.81 -13.60
CA SER A 116 -4.21 -10.04 -13.09
C SER A 116 -4.41 -9.57 -11.64
N ARG A 117 -5.63 -9.16 -11.26
CA ARG A 117 -5.95 -8.85 -9.85
C ARG A 117 -5.83 -10.07 -8.95
N ASN A 118 -6.27 -11.25 -9.41
CA ASN A 118 -6.15 -12.47 -8.62
C ASN A 118 -4.67 -12.79 -8.34
N TYR A 119 -3.81 -12.71 -9.35
CA TYR A 119 -2.36 -12.90 -9.16
C TYR A 119 -1.76 -11.88 -8.18
N LEU A 120 -2.20 -10.62 -8.25
CA LEU A 120 -1.75 -9.58 -7.32
C LEU A 120 -2.12 -9.90 -5.87
N VAL A 121 -3.32 -10.44 -5.64
CA VAL A 121 -3.75 -10.89 -4.31
C VAL A 121 -2.87 -12.04 -3.82
N ASP A 122 -2.63 -13.04 -4.66
CA ASP A 122 -1.79 -14.19 -4.32
C ASP A 122 -0.35 -13.76 -3.97
N ASP A 123 0.24 -12.86 -4.76
CA ASP A 123 1.58 -12.30 -4.53
C ASP A 123 1.64 -11.49 -3.23
N ALA A 124 0.65 -10.64 -2.97
CA ALA A 124 0.58 -9.85 -1.74
C ALA A 124 0.37 -10.74 -0.50
N GLU A 125 -0.41 -11.82 -0.61
CA GLU A 125 -0.57 -12.80 0.47
C GLU A 125 0.73 -13.57 0.75
N PHE A 126 1.46 -13.94 -0.30
CA PHE A 126 2.77 -14.58 -0.17
C PHE A 126 3.78 -13.68 0.53
N GLU A 127 3.90 -12.41 0.10
CA GLU A 127 4.83 -11.46 0.71
C GLU A 127 4.46 -11.14 2.17
N ARG A 128 3.17 -11.16 2.52
CA ARG A 128 2.71 -10.98 3.92
C ARG A 128 3.14 -12.12 4.85
N LEU A 129 3.33 -13.34 4.32
CA LEU A 129 3.75 -14.50 5.11
C LEU A 129 5.28 -14.58 5.32
N ARG A 130 6.04 -13.67 4.71
CA ARG A 130 7.51 -13.62 4.72
C ARG A 130 8.08 -12.59 5.72
#